data_AF-A0A8B4BWN4-F1
#
_entry.id   AF-A0A8B4BWN4-F1
#
_cell.length_a   1.000
_cell.length_b   1.000
_cell.length_c   1.000
_cell.angle_alpha   90.00
_cell.angle_beta   90.00
_cell.angle_gamma   90.00
#
_symmetry.space_group_name_H-M   'P 1'
#
loop_
_entity.id
_entity.type
_entity.pdbx_description
1 polymer ?
#
loop_
_entity_poly.entity_id
_entity_poly.type
_entity_poly.pdbx_seq_one_letter_code
_entity_poly.pdbx_strand_id
1 'polypeptide(L)'
;MGKIFRLKVWGEYALFTRVEAKVERVSYPVMTPSAARGILTGIFWKPEFKWRIKSIHVLKPIQYYSILRNEVASIVPSNIVTSKRDYFTVCVKFFSTRFKYRVFQDTLFVHFRLPCFTCSV
;
A
#
# COMPACT_ATOMS: atom_id res chain seq x y z
N MET A 1 10.67 -26.78 -2.48
CA MET A 1 9.37 -26.44 -1.88
C MET A 1 9.53 -25.14 -1.08
N GLY A 2 8.96 -24.02 -1.53
CA GLY A 2 9.18 -22.70 -0.91
C GLY A 2 8.62 -22.63 0.52
N LYS A 3 9.37 -22.01 1.44
CA LYS A 3 8.94 -21.85 2.84
C LYS A 3 7.82 -20.81 2.92
N ILE A 4 6.74 -21.14 3.62
CA ILE A 4 5.59 -20.24 3.77
C ILE A 4 5.90 -19.25 4.89
N PHE A 5 5.87 -17.95 4.57
CA PHE A 5 6.07 -16.89 5.54
C PHE A 5 4.72 -16.41 6.07
N ARG A 6 4.64 -16.28 7.40
CA ARG A 6 3.50 -15.68 8.08
C ARG A 6 4.02 -14.53 8.88
N LEU A 7 3.47 -13.36 8.64
CA LEU A 7 3.84 -12.19 9.42
C LEU A 7 2.54 -11.49 9.84
N LYS A 8 2.69 -10.63 10.83
CA LYS A 8 1.58 -10.02 11.56
C LYS A 8 1.81 -8.52 11.50
N VAL A 9 0.88 -7.80 10.93
CA VAL A 9 0.93 -6.35 10.82
C VAL A 9 -0.19 -5.78 11.66
N TRP A 10 0.14 -4.77 12.47
CA TRP A 10 -0.81 -4.04 13.30
C TRP A 10 -0.48 -2.55 13.24
N GLY A 11 -1.52 -1.75 13.42
CA GLY A 11 -1.44 -0.30 13.59
C GLY A 11 -2.68 0.17 14.34
N GLU A 12 -2.63 1.40 14.86
CA GLU A 12 -3.79 2.02 15.51
C GLU A 12 -4.86 2.37 14.47
N TYR A 13 -4.43 2.91 13.34
CA TYR A 13 -5.27 3.31 12.22
C TYR A 13 -4.75 2.69 10.92
N ALA A 14 -5.66 2.25 10.06
CA ALA A 14 -5.38 1.82 8.70
C ALA A 14 -6.38 2.47 7.74
N LEU A 15 -5.90 2.86 6.56
CA LEU A 15 -6.72 3.44 5.50
C LEU A 15 -6.36 2.78 4.18
N PHE A 16 -7.24 1.91 3.68
CA PHE A 16 -7.15 1.34 2.34
C PHE A 16 -8.18 2.04 1.48
N THR A 17 -7.81 3.15 0.85
CA THR A 17 -8.75 4.01 0.12
C THR A 17 -9.44 3.27 -1.01
N ARG A 18 -10.77 3.42 -1.08
CA ARG A 18 -11.57 3.05 -2.25
C ARG A 18 -11.33 4.08 -3.36
N VAL A 19 -11.24 3.63 -4.61
CA VAL A 19 -10.94 4.51 -5.76
C VAL A 19 -12.10 5.47 -6.05
N GLU A 20 -13.33 5.00 -5.82
CA GLU A 20 -14.57 5.77 -6.00
C GLU A 20 -14.66 6.96 -5.02
N ALA A 21 -14.14 6.78 -3.81
CA ALA A 21 -14.26 7.73 -2.72
C ALA A 21 -12.98 8.58 -2.62
N LYS A 22 -12.76 9.44 -3.62
CA LYS A 22 -11.59 10.33 -3.69
C LYS A 22 -11.77 11.60 -2.86
N VAL A 23 -12.99 12.12 -2.81
CA VAL A 23 -13.35 13.35 -2.08
C VAL A 23 -13.44 13.08 -0.58
N GLU A 24 -14.12 12.00 -0.19
CA GLU A 24 -14.12 11.49 1.17
C GLU A 24 -13.28 10.21 1.23
N ARG A 25 -12.24 10.17 2.06
CA ARG A 25 -11.36 8.99 2.13
C ARG A 25 -12.05 7.88 2.90
N VAL A 26 -12.71 6.98 2.17
CA VAL A 26 -13.35 5.79 2.73
C VAL A 26 -12.44 4.58 2.59
N SER A 27 -12.23 3.84 3.69
CA SER A 27 -11.48 2.58 3.67
C SER A 27 -12.30 1.38 3.17
N TYR A 28 -11.61 0.41 2.57
CA TYR A 28 -12.09 -0.96 2.49
C TYR A 28 -12.14 -1.60 3.89
N PRO A 29 -13.10 -2.52 4.15
CA PRO A 29 -13.21 -3.25 5.42
C PRO A 29 -11.98 -4.14 5.72
N VAL A 30 -11.23 -4.52 4.70
CA VAL A 30 -10.09 -5.44 4.78
C VAL A 30 -8.92 -4.86 3.99
N MET A 31 -7.69 -5.17 4.42
CA MET A 31 -6.47 -4.83 3.69
C MET A 31 -6.51 -5.36 2.26
N THR A 32 -6.21 -4.49 1.29
CA THR A 32 -6.12 -4.88 -0.12
C THR A 32 -4.83 -5.67 -0.37
N PRO A 33 -4.82 -6.62 -1.32
CA PRO A 33 -3.60 -7.33 -1.69
C PRO A 33 -2.47 -6.37 -2.14
N SER A 34 -2.81 -5.28 -2.81
CA SER A 34 -1.83 -4.27 -3.19
C SER A 34 -1.15 -3.63 -1.97
N ALA A 35 -1.92 -3.25 -0.95
CA ALA A 35 -1.37 -2.69 0.29
C ALA A 35 -0.51 -3.71 1.05
N ALA A 36 -0.97 -4.96 1.16
CA ALA A 36 -0.19 -6.04 1.77
C ALA A 36 1.15 -6.25 1.05
N ARG A 37 1.16 -6.17 -0.30
CA ARG A 37 2.38 -6.25 -1.09
C ARG A 37 3.31 -5.08 -0.82
N GLY A 38 2.78 -3.86 -0.72
CA GLY A 38 3.55 -2.67 -0.38
C GLY A 38 4.27 -2.81 0.96
N ILE A 39 3.58 -3.31 1.99
CA ILE A 39 4.17 -3.56 3.31
C ILE A 39 5.31 -4.58 3.22
N LEU A 40 5.10 -5.70 2.52
CA LEU A 40 6.12 -6.74 2.35
C LEU A 40 7.34 -6.23 1.59
N THR A 41 7.12 -5.47 0.52
CA THR A 41 8.18 -4.79 -0.25
C THR A 41 8.97 -3.83 0.63
N GLY A 42 8.31 -3.11 1.55
CA GLY A 42 8.98 -2.20 2.49
C GLY A 42 9.89 -2.90 3.50
N ILE A 43 9.62 -4.17 3.83
CA ILE A 43 10.48 -4.96 4.73
C ILE A 43 11.70 -5.47 3.97
N PHE A 44 11.46 -6.08 2.82
CA PHE A 44 12.53 -6.58 1.96
C PHE A 44 12.06 -6.64 0.51
N TRP A 45 12.86 -6.03 -0.36
CA TRP A 45 12.62 -6.07 -1.79
C TRP A 45 13.92 -6.14 -2.57
N LYS A 46 13.89 -6.96 -3.62
CA LYS A 46 14.91 -7.07 -4.67
C LYS A 46 14.20 -7.27 -6.02
N PRO A 47 14.79 -6.86 -7.15
CA PRO A 47 14.15 -6.97 -8.47
C PRO A 47 13.88 -8.43 -8.90
N GLU A 48 14.70 -9.39 -8.43
CA GLU A 48 14.52 -10.82 -8.72
C GLU A 48 13.38 -11.46 -7.92
N PHE A 49 12.78 -10.69 -7.01
CA PHE A 49 11.87 -11.18 -6.01
C PHE A 49 10.49 -10.50 -6.13
N LYS A 50 9.41 -11.30 -6.11
CA LYS A 50 8.03 -10.81 -6.14
C LYS A 50 7.21 -11.46 -5.02
N TRP A 51 6.62 -10.62 -4.16
CA TRP A 51 5.67 -11.06 -3.15
C TRP A 51 4.34 -11.50 -3.80
N ARG A 52 3.94 -12.76 -3.56
CA ARG A 52 2.61 -13.26 -3.90
C ARG A 52 1.80 -13.51 -2.63
N ILE A 53 0.70 -12.78 -2.49
CA ILE A 53 -0.20 -12.92 -1.34
C ILE A 53 -1.18 -14.05 -1.64
N LYS A 54 -1.26 -15.02 -0.73
CA LYS A 54 -2.13 -16.18 -0.89
C LYS A 54 -3.45 -16.01 -0.12
N SER A 55 -3.36 -15.58 1.14
CA SER A 55 -4.55 -15.31 1.94
C SER A 55 -4.33 -14.20 2.96
N ILE A 56 -5.41 -13.47 3.24
CA ILE A 56 -5.49 -12.41 4.23
C ILE A 56 -6.47 -12.87 5.31
N HIS A 57 -6.02 -12.94 6.56
CA HIS A 57 -6.88 -13.29 7.69
C HIS A 57 -7.08 -12.09 8.60
N VAL A 58 -8.34 -11.76 8.84
CA VAL A 58 -8.77 -10.70 9.75
C VAL A 58 -8.83 -11.29 11.17
N LEU A 59 -8.07 -10.73 12.11
CA LEU A 59 -8.03 -11.24 13.49
C LEU A 59 -8.94 -10.48 14.46
N LYS A 60 -9.34 -9.26 14.11
CA LYS A 60 -10.16 -8.38 14.95
C LYS A 60 -11.43 -7.98 14.22
N PRO A 61 -12.54 -7.78 14.95
CA PRO A 61 -13.77 -7.28 14.36
C PRO A 61 -13.55 -5.89 13.76
N ILE A 62 -14.39 -5.57 12.77
CA ILE A 62 -14.22 -4.37 11.97
C ILE A 62 -14.83 -3.15 12.71
N GLN A 63 -14.02 -2.16 13.08
CA GLN A 63 -14.46 -0.87 13.64
C GLN A 63 -14.02 0.32 12.76
N TYR A 64 -14.95 1.24 12.50
CA TYR A 64 -14.70 2.45 11.71
C TYR A 64 -14.63 3.69 12.60
N TYR A 65 -13.73 4.61 12.27
CA TYR A 65 -13.57 5.90 12.94
C TYR A 65 -13.55 7.02 11.90
N SER A 66 -14.28 8.10 12.12
CA SER A 66 -14.26 9.30 11.27
C SER A 66 -13.30 10.35 11.84
N ILE A 67 -12.29 10.74 11.08
CA ILE A 67 -11.37 11.84 11.41
C ILE A 67 -11.51 12.92 10.35
N LEU A 68 -11.70 14.16 10.77
CA LEU A 68 -11.72 15.33 9.88
C LEU A 68 -10.32 15.93 9.79
N ARG A 69 -9.81 16.13 8.56
CA ARG A 69 -8.50 16.74 8.29
C ARG A 69 -8.66 17.82 7.24
N ASN A 70 -7.97 18.96 7.41
CA ASN A 70 -7.87 19.95 6.34
C ASN A 70 -6.72 19.57 5.41
N GLU A 71 -7.03 19.43 4.12
CA GLU A 71 -6.08 19.04 3.08
C GLU A 71 -5.99 20.09 1.99
N VAL A 72 -4.86 20.13 1.28
CA VAL A 72 -4.67 21.03 0.15
C VAL A 72 -5.37 20.44 -1.08
N ALA A 73 -6.33 21.16 -1.66
CA ALA A 73 -7.15 20.68 -2.78
C ALA A 73 -6.36 20.61 -4.09
N SER A 74 -5.49 21.59 -4.36
CA SER A 74 -4.67 21.65 -5.56
C SER A 74 -3.38 22.45 -5.31
N ILE A 75 -2.31 22.06 -6.00
CA ILE A 75 -1.11 22.88 -6.10
C ILE A 75 -1.37 23.88 -7.21
N VAL A 76 -1.46 25.16 -6.87
CA VAL A 76 -1.60 26.24 -7.85
C VAL A 76 -0.26 26.38 -8.59
N PRO A 77 -0.25 26.42 -9.93
CA PRO A 77 0.99 26.62 -10.69
C PRO A 77 1.57 28.02 -10.40
N SER A 78 2.90 28.12 -10.39
CA SER A 78 3.65 29.30 -9.91
C SER A 78 3.41 30.59 -10.71
N ASN A 79 2.79 30.49 -11.87
CA ASN A 79 2.42 31.61 -12.74
C ASN A 79 1.12 32.32 -12.32
N ILE A 80 0.38 31.77 -11.36
CA ILE A 80 -0.88 32.34 -10.87
C ILE A 80 -0.66 32.78 -9.40
N VAL A 81 -0.50 34.08 -9.19
CA VAL A 81 -0.43 34.67 -7.84
C VAL A 81 -1.83 34.71 -7.26
N THR A 82 -2.26 33.61 -6.64
CA THR A 82 -3.49 33.59 -5.84
C THR A 82 -3.14 33.17 -4.42
N SER A 83 -3.45 34.02 -3.46
CA SER A 83 -3.11 33.88 -2.03
C SER A 83 -3.96 32.84 -1.28
N LYS A 84 -4.96 32.24 -1.94
CA LYS A 84 -5.85 31.24 -1.36
C LYS A 84 -5.38 29.84 -1.73
N ARG A 85 -4.78 29.13 -0.78
CA ARG A 85 -4.69 27.67 -0.83
C ARG A 85 -6.08 27.14 -0.47
N ASP A 86 -6.74 26.48 -1.41
CA ASP A 86 -8.04 25.87 -1.13
C ASP A 86 -7.83 24.70 -0.18
N TYR A 87 -8.33 24.85 1.05
CA TYR A 87 -8.35 23.79 2.05
C TYR A 87 -9.67 23.04 1.95
N PHE A 88 -9.63 21.76 1.60
CA PHE A 88 -10.79 20.88 1.62
C PHE A 88 -10.74 20.03 2.90
N THR A 89 -11.82 20.03 3.68
CA THR A 89 -11.93 19.15 4.85
C THR A 89 -12.30 17.74 4.40
N VAL A 90 -11.35 16.80 4.46
CA VAL A 90 -11.58 15.40 4.12
C VAL A 90 -12.00 14.64 5.38
N CYS A 91 -13.16 13.97 5.30
CA CYS A 91 -13.52 12.94 6.27
C CYS A 91 -12.79 11.64 5.90
N VAL A 92 -11.92 11.18 6.80
CA VAL A 92 -11.18 9.93 6.65
C VAL A 92 -11.81 8.88 7.55
N LYS A 93 -12.39 7.85 6.94
CA LYS A 93 -12.91 6.68 7.65
C LYS A 93 -11.79 5.67 7.82
N PHE A 94 -11.15 5.73 8.97
CA PHE A 94 -10.10 4.79 9.36
C PHE A 94 -10.68 3.49 9.89
N PHE A 95 -9.84 2.47 9.80
CA PHE A 95 -10.12 1.14 10.26
C PHE A 95 -9.04 0.68 11.25
N SER A 96 -9.39 0.21 12.45
CA SER A 96 -8.40 -0.32 13.41
C SER A 96 -8.36 -1.83 13.37
N THR A 97 -7.24 -2.42 12.98
CA THR A 97 -7.13 -3.89 12.88
C THR A 97 -5.74 -4.42 13.17
N ARG A 98 -5.74 -5.57 13.87
CA ARG A 98 -4.61 -6.47 13.92
C ARG A 98 -4.83 -7.52 12.84
N PHE A 99 -3.90 -7.69 11.90
CA PHE A 99 -3.99 -8.66 10.81
C PHE A 99 -2.89 -9.71 10.92
N LYS A 100 -3.17 -10.93 10.43
CA LYS A 100 -2.18 -11.98 10.22
C LYS A 100 -2.29 -12.49 8.80
N TYR A 101 -1.16 -12.63 8.13
CA TYR A 101 -1.12 -13.08 6.74
C TYR A 101 -0.39 -14.40 6.60
N ARG A 102 -0.69 -15.07 5.48
CA ARG A 102 0.02 -16.23 4.98
C ARG A 102 0.48 -15.89 3.56
N VAL A 103 1.77 -15.65 3.40
CA VAL A 103 2.40 -15.24 2.15
C VAL A 103 3.18 -16.42 1.58
N PHE A 104 3.04 -16.64 0.28
CA PHE A 104 3.76 -17.67 -0.44
C PHE A 104 4.93 -17.03 -1.19
N GLN A 105 6.13 -17.58 -0.98
CA GLN A 105 7.31 -17.23 -1.74
C GLN A 105 7.44 -18.22 -2.90
N ASP A 106 7.25 -17.75 -4.13
CA ASP A 106 7.78 -18.41 -5.32
C ASP A 106 9.05 -17.68 -5.73
N THR A 107 10.19 -18.17 -5.27
CA THR A 107 11.50 -17.79 -5.79
C THR A 107 11.66 -18.45 -7.15
N LEU A 108 11.18 -17.82 -8.22
CA LEU A 108 11.61 -18.13 -9.59
C LEU A 108 11.18 -17.00 -10.52
N PHE A 109 12.10 -16.08 -10.77
CA PHE A 109 12.41 -15.61 -12.12
C PHE A 109 13.87 -15.10 -12.11
N VAL A 110 14.79 -16.07 -12.09
CA VAL A 110 16.16 -15.82 -12.53
C VAL A 110 16.10 -15.81 -14.06
N HIS A 111 16.27 -14.64 -14.65
CA HIS A 111 17.00 -14.55 -15.91
C HIS A 111 17.94 -13.36 -15.79
N PHE A 112 19.14 -13.64 -15.29
CA PHE A 112 20.32 -12.89 -15.70
C PHE A 112 20.42 -13.10 -17.22
N ARG A 113 19.86 -12.18 -18.00
CA ARG A 113 20.43 -11.91 -19.32
C ARG A 113 21.42 -10.78 -19.07
N LEU A 114 22.61 -11.17 -18.61
CA LEU A 114 23.80 -10.37 -18.86
C LEU A 114 23.78 -10.10 -20.37
N PRO A 115 23.72 -8.86 -20.87
CA PRO A 115 24.37 -8.62 -22.14
C PRO A 115 25.84 -8.91 -21.87
N CYS A 116 26.32 -9.99 -22.48
CA CYS A 116 27.72 -10.30 -22.58
C CYS A 116 28.45 -9.03 -23.02
N PHE A 117 29.15 -8.38 -22.08
CA PHE A 117 30.28 -7.52 -22.40
C PHE A 117 31.39 -8.45 -22.89
N THR A 118 31.23 -8.96 -24.11
CA THR A 118 32.30 -9.61 -24.85
C THR A 118 32.62 -8.69 -26.02
N CYS A 119 33.72 -7.96 -25.83
CA CYS A 119 34.78 -7.68 -26.80
C CYS A 119 34.41 -7.37 -28.26
N SER A 120 34.98 -6.25 -28.75
CA SER A 120 35.34 -6.00 -30.15
C SER A 120 34.16 -5.64 -31.06
N VAL A 121 34.05 -4.47 -31.67
CA VAL A 121 35.02 -3.68 -32.46
C VAL A 121 34.68 -2.20 -32.36
#